data_AF-A0A967ADQ0-F1
#
_entry.id   AF-A0A967ADQ0-F1
#
_cell.length_a   1.000
_cell.length_b   1.000
_cell.length_c   1.000
_cell.angle_alpha   90.00
_cell.angle_beta   90.00
_cell.angle_gamma   90.00
#
_symmetry.space_group_name_H-M   'P 1'
#
loop_
_entity.id
_entity.type
_entity.pdbx_description
1 polymer ?
#
loop_
_entity_poly.entity_id
_entity_poly.type
_entity_poly.pdbx_seq_one_letter_code
_entity_poly.pdbx_strand_id
1 'polypeptide(L)'
;MKTKTTLLSLLLVLISLNTTNAQVGIGTTSPDPSAQLELQSTAKGFLPPRLTTAQRDDNIVNPVEGLLIYNTSVKCLQWWVGNAWHDGCGDNPYLDYPDGTVFCASGPTELVEVTGAGGRVWMDRNLGASQVATSSTDAAAYGDLYQWGRAADGHQCRTSGTTATNATTAVPNAGNSWDGVFITESSSPLDWLTPQDNNLWQGVNGTNNPCPAGFRLPTETEWNTER
;
A
#
# COMPACT_ATOMS: atom_id res chain seq x y z
N MET A 1 6.91 -64.90 29.97
CA MET A 1 6.61 -64.17 28.71
C MET A 1 5.96 -62.81 28.92
N LYS A 2 5.01 -62.62 29.85
CA LYS A 2 4.26 -61.36 30.05
C LYS A 2 5.12 -60.11 30.36
N THR A 3 6.17 -60.23 31.17
CA THR A 3 7.03 -59.09 31.57
C THR A 3 7.89 -58.52 30.45
N LYS A 4 8.32 -59.35 29.48
CA LYS A 4 9.11 -58.88 28.32
C LYS A 4 8.25 -58.08 27.34
N THR A 5 6.97 -58.43 27.19
CA THR A 5 6.01 -57.71 26.34
C THR A 5 5.69 -56.34 26.91
N THR A 6 5.48 -56.21 28.24
CA THR A 6 5.21 -54.94 28.90
C THR A 6 6.41 -53.98 28.85
N LEU A 7 7.64 -54.47 29.01
CA LEU A 7 8.84 -53.65 28.88
C LEU A 7 9.02 -53.10 27.46
N LEU A 8 8.72 -53.92 26.44
CA LEU A 8 8.82 -53.52 25.04
C LEU A 8 7.76 -52.47 24.67
N SER A 9 6.54 -52.60 25.20
CA SER A 9 5.48 -51.60 25.07
C SER A 9 5.85 -50.27 25.72
N LEU A 10 6.48 -50.29 26.91
CA LEU A 10 6.89 -49.07 27.62
C LEU A 10 8.04 -48.35 26.91
N LEU A 11 8.97 -49.11 26.32
CA LEU A 11 10.07 -48.56 25.51
C LEU A 11 9.56 -47.89 24.22
N LEU A 12 8.56 -48.48 23.54
CA LEU A 12 7.93 -47.87 22.36
C LEU A 12 7.18 -46.57 22.69
N VAL A 13 6.52 -46.48 23.86
CA VAL A 13 5.85 -45.28 24.34
C VAL A 13 6.85 -44.17 24.71
N LEU A 14 8.01 -44.52 25.27
CA LEU A 14 9.09 -43.56 25.56
C LEU A 14 9.76 -43.00 24.29
N ILE A 15 9.86 -43.79 23.21
CA ILE A 15 10.43 -43.34 21.93
C ILE A 15 9.48 -42.38 21.19
N SER A 16 8.17 -42.50 21.39
CA SER A 16 7.13 -41.68 20.74
C SER A 16 6.86 -40.31 21.40
N LEU A 17 7.54 -39.99 22.51
CA LEU A 17 7.47 -38.68 23.17
C LEU A 17 8.50 -37.66 22.66
N ASN A 18 9.33 -38.03 21.67
CA ASN A 18 10.21 -37.07 21.01
C ASN A 18 9.43 -36.37 19.89
N THR A 19 8.88 -35.20 20.18
CA THR A 19 8.41 -34.28 19.14
C THR A 19 9.62 -33.83 18.32
N THR A 20 9.81 -34.42 17.14
CA THR A 20 10.80 -33.92 16.19
C THR A 20 10.22 -32.67 15.54
N ASN A 21 10.83 -31.51 15.78
CA ASN A 21 10.44 -30.29 15.11
C ASN A 21 10.83 -30.41 13.61
N ALA A 22 9.90 -30.12 12.70
CA ALA A 22 10.14 -30.15 11.25
C ALA A 22 10.87 -28.89 10.73
N GLN A 23 11.63 -28.22 11.60
CA GLN A 23 12.37 -26.99 11.28
C GLN A 23 13.64 -27.32 10.49
N VAL A 24 13.92 -26.51 9.46
CA VAL A 24 15.12 -26.63 8.62
C VAL A 24 16.15 -25.61 9.08
N GLY A 25 17.25 -26.09 9.68
CA GLY A 25 18.43 -25.27 9.93
C GLY A 25 19.48 -25.50 8.86
N ILE A 26 20.01 -24.43 8.26
CA ILE A 26 21.19 -24.50 7.39
C ILE A 26 22.30 -23.67 8.04
N GLY A 27 23.36 -24.35 8.48
CA GLY A 27 24.48 -23.72 9.20
C GLY A 27 24.27 -23.58 10.71
N THR A 28 23.11 -24.00 11.23
CA THR A 28 22.82 -24.15 12.67
C THR A 28 22.22 -25.53 12.95
N THR A 29 22.52 -26.11 14.11
CA THR A 29 21.89 -27.35 14.60
C THR A 29 20.77 -27.08 15.60
N SER A 30 20.59 -25.82 15.99
CA SER A 30 19.53 -25.38 16.91
C SER A 30 18.86 -24.15 16.31
N PRO A 31 18.00 -24.32 15.29
CA PRO A 31 17.20 -23.22 14.77
C PRO A 31 16.36 -22.57 15.88
N ASP A 32 16.10 -21.28 15.74
CA ASP A 32 15.21 -20.55 16.63
C ASP A 32 13.82 -21.22 16.65
N PRO A 33 13.21 -21.43 17.83
CA PRO A 33 11.91 -22.10 17.93
C PRO A 33 10.77 -21.41 17.14
N SER A 34 10.93 -20.13 16.80
CA SER A 34 9.98 -19.38 15.97
C SER A 34 10.20 -19.54 14.45
N ALA A 35 11.31 -20.15 14.03
CA ALA A 35 11.68 -20.28 12.63
C ALA A 35 11.36 -21.67 12.06
N GLN A 36 10.65 -21.71 10.92
CA GLN A 36 10.54 -22.94 10.12
C GLN A 36 11.79 -23.18 9.23
N LEU A 37 12.49 -22.11 8.87
CA LEU A 37 13.75 -22.12 8.14
C LEU A 37 14.69 -21.07 8.74
N GLU A 38 15.89 -21.48 9.15
CA GLU A 38 16.97 -20.56 9.59
C GLU A 38 18.24 -20.80 8.77
N LEU A 39 18.86 -19.71 8.30
CA LEU A 39 20.12 -19.71 7.58
C LEU A 39 21.17 -18.99 8.43
N GLN A 40 22.11 -19.72 9.03
CA GLN A 40 23.19 -19.16 9.82
C GLN A 40 24.52 -19.25 9.07
N SER A 41 25.13 -18.11 8.75
CA SER A 41 26.46 -18.04 8.17
C SER A 41 27.13 -16.70 8.46
N THR A 42 28.46 -16.71 8.61
CA THR A 42 29.27 -15.48 8.72
C THR A 42 29.89 -15.06 7.38
N ALA A 43 29.74 -15.87 6.33
CA ALA A 43 30.42 -15.67 5.04
C ALA A 43 29.51 -15.84 3.82
N LYS A 44 28.26 -16.31 3.98
CA LYS A 44 27.30 -16.53 2.90
C LYS A 44 25.96 -15.89 3.25
N GLY A 45 25.18 -15.54 2.23
CA GLY A 45 23.83 -15.01 2.38
C GLY A 45 22.79 -15.89 1.70
N PHE A 46 21.53 -15.48 1.78
CA PHE A 46 20.44 -16.04 1.01
C PHE A 46 20.40 -15.42 -0.38
N LEU A 47 20.38 -16.25 -1.43
CA LEU A 47 20.18 -15.81 -2.80
C LEU A 47 18.74 -16.19 -3.21
N PRO A 48 17.75 -15.27 -3.08
CA PRO A 48 16.38 -15.54 -3.50
C PRO A 48 16.30 -15.74 -5.02
N PRO A 49 15.18 -16.28 -5.54
CA PRO A 49 14.92 -16.32 -6.99
C PRO A 49 15.12 -14.94 -7.62
N ARG A 50 15.84 -14.90 -8.75
CA ARG A 50 16.20 -13.67 -9.45
C ARG A 50 15.53 -13.61 -10.81
N LEU A 51 14.75 -12.57 -11.04
CA LEU A 51 13.94 -12.39 -12.25
C LEU A 51 14.05 -10.95 -12.74
N THR A 52 14.02 -10.72 -14.04
CA THR A 52 13.69 -9.39 -14.57
C THR A 52 12.21 -9.08 -14.34
N THR A 53 11.80 -7.81 -14.45
CA THR A 53 10.38 -7.43 -14.34
C THR A 53 9.51 -8.21 -15.32
N ALA A 54 9.93 -8.32 -16.58
CA ALA A 54 9.21 -9.10 -17.59
C ALA A 54 9.09 -10.59 -17.19
N GLN A 55 10.19 -11.20 -16.72
CA GLN A 55 10.14 -12.59 -16.28
C GLN A 55 9.26 -12.82 -15.05
N ARG A 56 9.21 -11.87 -14.12
CA ARG A 56 8.31 -11.91 -12.96
C ARG A 56 6.87 -11.89 -13.44
N ASP A 57 6.52 -10.92 -14.28
CA ASP A 57 5.15 -10.67 -14.72
C ASP A 57 4.63 -11.75 -15.68
N ASP A 58 5.50 -12.29 -16.55
CA ASP A 58 5.11 -13.31 -17.54
C ASP A 58 5.12 -14.74 -16.98
N ASN A 59 6.00 -15.07 -16.02
CA ASN A 59 6.19 -16.45 -15.57
C ASN A 59 5.55 -16.76 -14.21
N ILE A 60 5.35 -15.76 -13.34
CA ILE A 60 4.70 -15.97 -12.05
C ILE A 60 3.20 -15.74 -12.21
N VAL A 61 2.48 -16.82 -12.52
CA VAL A 61 1.02 -16.82 -12.60
C VAL A 61 0.43 -17.12 -11.22
N ASN A 62 -0.53 -16.30 -10.77
CA ASN A 62 -1.19 -16.40 -9.47
C ASN A 62 -0.21 -16.42 -8.26
N PRO A 63 0.63 -15.39 -8.09
CA PRO A 63 1.50 -15.27 -6.91
C PRO A 63 0.67 -15.30 -5.61
N VAL A 64 1.24 -15.95 -4.58
CA VAL A 64 0.67 -15.97 -3.23
C VAL A 64 1.25 -14.84 -2.39
N GLU A 65 0.45 -14.31 -1.47
CA GLU A 65 0.91 -13.27 -0.56
C GLU A 65 2.15 -13.73 0.23
N GLY A 66 3.15 -12.86 0.33
CA GLY A 66 4.44 -13.16 0.96
C GLY A 66 5.47 -13.81 0.04
N LEU A 67 5.16 -14.09 -1.23
CA LEU A 67 6.14 -14.58 -2.20
C LEU A 67 7.27 -13.55 -2.39
N LEU A 68 8.51 -13.91 -2.08
CA LEU A 68 9.69 -13.03 -2.13
C LEU A 68 10.60 -13.37 -3.31
N ILE A 69 11.03 -12.36 -4.05
CA ILE A 69 12.02 -12.46 -5.14
C ILE A 69 13.03 -11.31 -5.06
N TYR A 70 14.11 -11.40 -5.85
CA TYR A 70 14.94 -10.25 -6.19
C TYR A 70 14.74 -9.90 -7.68
N ASN A 71 14.23 -8.69 -7.95
CA ASN A 71 14.05 -8.19 -9.29
C ASN A 71 15.36 -7.57 -9.80
N THR A 72 15.94 -8.13 -10.86
CA THR A 72 17.22 -7.70 -11.41
C THR A 72 17.12 -6.46 -12.29
N SER A 73 15.93 -6.15 -12.83
CA SER A 73 15.67 -4.92 -13.56
C SER A 73 15.62 -3.72 -12.61
N VAL A 74 14.90 -3.87 -11.49
CA VAL A 74 14.76 -2.83 -10.45
C VAL A 74 15.92 -2.85 -9.44
N LYS A 75 16.67 -3.95 -9.40
CA LYS A 75 17.78 -4.21 -8.47
C LYS A 75 17.37 -4.26 -7.00
N CYS A 76 16.17 -4.77 -6.73
CA CYS A 76 15.53 -4.72 -5.42
C CYS A 76 14.84 -6.03 -5.03
N LEU A 77 14.77 -6.28 -3.73
CA LEU A 77 13.88 -7.31 -3.19
C LEU A 77 12.43 -6.87 -3.41
N GLN A 78 11.59 -7.79 -3.86
CA GLN A 78 10.18 -7.56 -4.03
C GLN A 78 9.37 -8.69 -3.40
N TRP A 79 8.20 -8.36 -2.86
CA TRP A 79 7.25 -9.35 -2.35
C TRP A 79 5.84 -9.11 -2.88
N TRP A 80 5.07 -10.18 -3.08
CA TRP A 80 3.66 -10.06 -3.45
C TRP A 80 2.80 -9.80 -2.22
N VAL A 81 1.89 -8.83 -2.29
CA VAL A 81 0.97 -8.48 -1.19
C VAL A 81 -0.48 -8.91 -1.43
N GLY A 82 -0.72 -9.75 -2.44
CA GLY A 82 -2.07 -10.26 -2.76
C GLY A 82 -2.65 -9.64 -4.03
N ASN A 83 -2.35 -8.38 -4.31
CA ASN A 83 -2.83 -7.64 -5.48
C ASN A 83 -1.73 -6.93 -6.30
N ALA A 84 -0.53 -6.74 -5.73
CA ALA A 84 0.58 -6.08 -6.38
C ALA A 84 1.94 -6.60 -5.86
N TRP A 85 3.01 -6.30 -6.61
CA TRP A 85 4.38 -6.47 -6.16
C TRP A 85 4.84 -5.20 -5.43
N HIS A 86 5.37 -5.39 -4.23
CA HIS A 86 5.95 -4.34 -3.38
C HIS A 86 7.47 -4.41 -3.42
N ASP A 87 8.13 -3.25 -3.36
CA ASP A 87 9.58 -3.11 -3.47
C ASP A 87 10.21 -2.67 -2.15
N GLY A 88 11.27 -3.36 -1.74
CA GLY A 88 11.98 -3.08 -0.48
C GLY A 88 12.96 -1.91 -0.53
N CYS A 89 13.05 -1.21 -1.66
CA CYS A 89 14.00 -0.12 -1.88
C CYS A 89 13.40 1.28 -1.84
N GLY A 90 12.12 1.42 -1.50
CA GLY A 90 11.45 2.73 -1.41
C GLY A 90 10.77 3.20 -2.70
N ASP A 91 11.00 2.54 -3.84
CA ASP A 91 10.20 2.75 -5.06
C ASP A 91 8.89 1.95 -4.98
N ASN A 92 8.16 2.10 -3.88
CA ASN A 92 6.84 1.51 -3.75
C ASN A 92 5.80 2.61 -3.84
N PRO A 93 5.43 3.02 -5.07
CA PRO A 93 4.50 4.12 -5.25
C PRO A 93 3.10 3.78 -4.70
N TYR A 94 2.85 2.55 -4.23
CA TYR A 94 1.61 2.11 -3.58
C TYR A 94 1.67 2.10 -2.04
N LEU A 95 2.86 2.07 -1.41
CA LEU A 95 2.95 2.08 0.07
C LEU A 95 2.89 3.47 0.67
N ASP A 96 3.04 4.52 -0.13
CA ASP A 96 2.92 5.86 0.38
C ASP A 96 1.45 6.31 0.42
N TYR A 97 0.57 5.80 -0.43
CA TYR A 97 -0.83 6.27 -0.42
C TYR A 97 -1.66 5.60 0.70
N PRO A 98 -2.72 6.27 1.17
CA PRO A 98 -3.65 5.69 2.13
C PRO A 98 -4.24 4.37 1.64
N ASP A 99 -4.48 3.44 2.55
CA ASP A 99 -5.11 2.16 2.20
C ASP A 99 -6.49 2.37 1.56
N GLY A 100 -6.80 1.53 0.57
CA GLY A 100 -8.03 1.65 -0.22
C GLY A 100 -8.06 2.81 -1.23
N THR A 101 -6.95 3.54 -1.42
CA THR A 101 -6.86 4.58 -2.47
C THR A 101 -7.09 3.97 -3.86
N VAL A 102 -8.08 4.51 -4.57
CA VAL A 102 -8.34 4.22 -5.98
C VAL A 102 -7.56 5.20 -6.85
N PHE A 103 -6.86 4.69 -7.86
CA PHE A 103 -6.15 5.51 -8.85
C PHE A 103 -6.87 5.48 -10.19
N CYS A 104 -7.10 6.65 -10.80
CA CYS A 104 -8.04 6.78 -11.92
C CYS A 104 -7.44 6.48 -13.29
N ALA A 105 -6.25 7.00 -13.59
CA ALA A 105 -5.63 6.89 -14.90
C ALA A 105 -4.59 5.76 -14.97
N SER A 106 -3.36 6.02 -14.50
CA SER A 106 -2.18 5.18 -14.77
C SER A 106 -1.49 4.68 -13.51
N GLY A 107 -2.22 4.58 -12.40
CA GLY A 107 -1.69 4.20 -11.10
C GLY A 107 -1.34 5.40 -10.21
N PRO A 108 -0.57 5.18 -9.12
CA PRO A 108 -0.18 6.22 -8.18
C PRO A 108 0.58 7.37 -8.85
N THR A 109 0.32 8.59 -8.41
CA THR A 109 1.11 9.76 -8.83
C THR A 109 2.52 9.63 -8.29
N GLU A 110 3.51 9.79 -9.18
CA GLU A 110 4.92 9.75 -8.82
C GLU A 110 5.23 10.81 -7.76
N LEU A 111 5.95 10.40 -6.71
CA LEU A 111 6.36 11.28 -5.63
C LEU A 111 7.70 11.93 -5.95
N VAL A 112 7.66 13.15 -6.48
CA VAL A 112 8.86 13.98 -6.69
C VAL A 112 8.74 15.25 -5.87
N GLU A 113 9.75 15.49 -5.05
CA GLU A 113 9.80 16.62 -4.12
C GLU A 113 10.40 17.87 -4.76
N VAL A 114 9.80 19.02 -4.46
CA VAL A 114 10.33 20.36 -4.78
C VAL A 114 10.30 21.23 -3.53
N THR A 115 11.30 22.11 -3.39
CA THR A 115 11.32 23.11 -2.32
C THR A 115 10.68 24.40 -2.80
N GLY A 116 9.58 24.81 -2.17
CA GLY A 116 8.89 26.07 -2.41
C GLY A 116 9.69 27.28 -1.95
N ALA A 117 9.28 28.47 -2.38
CA ALA A 117 9.89 29.74 -1.98
C ALA A 117 9.78 29.98 -0.46
N GLY A 118 8.73 29.41 0.17
CA GLY A 118 8.54 29.41 1.62
C GLY A 118 9.44 28.43 2.39
N GLY A 119 10.33 27.70 1.72
CA GLY A 119 11.23 26.70 2.32
C GLY A 119 10.55 25.37 2.67
N ARG A 120 9.30 25.17 2.25
CA ARG A 120 8.54 23.93 2.44
C ARG A 120 8.82 22.96 1.31
N VAL A 121 8.68 21.66 1.58
CA VAL A 121 8.74 20.61 0.57
C VAL A 121 7.33 20.29 0.09
N TRP A 122 7.15 20.26 -1.22
CA TRP A 122 5.89 19.99 -1.92
C TRP A 122 6.09 18.89 -2.96
N MET A 123 4.99 18.28 -3.37
CA MET A 123 4.98 17.48 -4.60
C MET A 123 5.06 18.41 -5.81
N ASP A 124 5.82 18.04 -6.83
CA ASP A 124 5.97 18.82 -8.07
C ASP A 124 4.75 18.80 -9.00
N ARG A 125 3.73 17.98 -8.68
CA ARG A 125 2.51 17.79 -9.48
C ARG A 125 1.29 17.51 -8.61
N ASN A 126 0.10 17.73 -9.19
CA ASN A 126 -1.17 17.44 -8.54
C ASN A 126 -1.40 15.92 -8.38
N LEU A 127 -2.17 15.53 -7.36
CA LEU A 127 -2.62 14.14 -7.23
C LEU A 127 -3.47 13.73 -8.45
N GLY A 128 -3.16 12.57 -9.02
CA GLY A 128 -3.73 12.05 -10.26
C GLY A 128 -3.05 12.54 -11.54
N ALA A 129 -2.07 13.45 -11.46
CA ALA A 129 -1.39 13.99 -12.64
C ALA A 129 -0.34 13.01 -13.16
N SER A 130 -0.21 12.90 -14.49
CA SER A 130 0.80 12.05 -15.12
C SER A 130 2.11 12.78 -15.39
N GLN A 131 2.14 14.11 -15.27
CA GLN A 131 3.36 14.91 -15.43
C GLN A 131 3.31 16.23 -14.66
N VAL A 132 4.48 16.84 -14.50
CA VAL A 132 4.63 18.23 -14.02
C VAL A 132 4.00 19.19 -15.02
N ALA A 133 3.30 20.21 -14.53
CA ALA A 133 2.65 21.20 -15.37
C ALA A 133 3.66 21.96 -16.24
N THR A 134 3.46 21.89 -17.56
CA THR A 134 4.24 22.67 -18.54
C THR A 134 3.58 23.99 -18.91
N SER A 135 2.27 24.12 -18.65
CA SER A 135 1.47 25.33 -18.85
C SER A 135 0.19 25.27 -18.01
N SER A 136 -0.53 26.38 -17.90
CA SER A 136 -1.84 26.43 -17.20
C SER A 136 -2.93 25.62 -17.90
N THR A 137 -2.74 25.21 -19.15
CA THR A 137 -3.70 24.44 -19.96
C THR A 137 -3.23 23.00 -20.20
N ASP A 138 -2.21 22.55 -19.48
CA ASP A 138 -1.65 21.21 -19.61
C ASP A 138 -2.58 20.16 -18.99
N ALA A 139 -3.34 19.46 -19.85
CA ALA A 139 -4.32 18.47 -19.42
C ALA A 139 -3.73 17.30 -18.64
N ALA A 140 -2.46 16.95 -18.89
CA ALA A 140 -1.78 15.87 -18.19
C ALA A 140 -1.39 16.25 -16.75
N ALA A 141 -1.40 17.55 -16.43
CA ALA A 141 -1.02 18.08 -15.11
C ALA A 141 -2.22 18.45 -14.21
N TYR A 142 -3.45 18.37 -14.71
CA TYR A 142 -4.63 18.77 -13.94
C TYR A 142 -4.90 17.89 -12.72
N GLY A 143 -4.53 16.61 -12.78
CA GLY A 143 -4.87 15.64 -11.75
C GLY A 143 -6.35 15.25 -11.71
N ASP A 144 -6.74 14.66 -10.59
CA ASP A 144 -8.08 14.12 -10.34
C ASP A 144 -9.02 15.13 -9.65
N LEU A 145 -10.32 14.84 -9.65
CA LEU A 145 -11.38 15.72 -9.13
C LEU A 145 -11.74 15.38 -7.68
N TYR A 146 -10.90 15.77 -6.73
CA TYR A 146 -11.19 15.48 -5.32
C TYR A 146 -12.31 16.36 -4.75
N GLN A 147 -13.17 15.78 -3.90
CA GLN A 147 -14.12 16.50 -3.05
C GLN A 147 -13.50 16.73 -1.67
N TRP A 148 -13.51 17.98 -1.18
CA TRP A 148 -12.80 18.36 0.04
C TRP A 148 -13.22 17.49 1.24
N GLY A 149 -12.24 16.85 1.88
CA GLY A 149 -12.47 15.96 3.03
C GLY A 149 -12.85 14.52 2.67
N ARG A 150 -13.03 14.17 1.39
CA ARG A 150 -13.41 12.81 0.98
C ARG A 150 -12.19 11.94 0.71
N ALA A 151 -12.21 10.70 1.18
CA ALA A 151 -11.17 9.72 0.83
C ALA A 151 -11.26 9.32 -0.66
N ALA A 152 -10.13 8.92 -1.23
CA ALA A 152 -9.97 8.60 -2.65
C ALA A 152 -10.58 7.23 -3.00
N ASP A 153 -11.90 7.15 -3.10
CA ASP A 153 -12.65 5.91 -3.33
C ASP A 153 -13.04 5.66 -4.80
N GLY A 154 -12.56 6.50 -5.71
CA GLY A 154 -12.84 6.43 -7.15
C GLY A 154 -13.77 7.52 -7.64
N HIS A 155 -14.42 8.27 -6.75
CA HIS A 155 -15.23 9.43 -7.14
C HIS A 155 -14.43 10.48 -7.91
N GLN A 156 -13.15 10.64 -7.55
CA GLN A 156 -12.25 11.64 -8.11
C GLN A 156 -11.89 11.38 -9.58
N CYS A 157 -12.19 10.17 -10.08
CA CYS A 157 -11.97 9.83 -11.45
C CYS A 157 -12.89 10.65 -12.35
N ARG A 158 -12.33 11.28 -13.39
CA ARG A 158 -13.11 12.05 -14.37
C ARG A 158 -14.16 11.22 -15.11
N THR A 159 -14.01 9.89 -15.07
CA THR A 159 -14.93 8.90 -15.65
C THR A 159 -15.93 8.34 -14.63
N SER A 160 -15.91 8.80 -13.38
CA SER A 160 -16.83 8.32 -12.35
C SER A 160 -18.28 8.68 -12.72
N GLY A 161 -19.22 7.87 -12.24
CA GLY A 161 -20.63 8.26 -12.26
C GLY A 161 -20.87 9.45 -11.34
N THR A 162 -22.05 10.05 -11.43
CA THR A 162 -22.44 11.16 -10.54
C THR A 162 -23.71 10.82 -9.76
N THR A 163 -23.84 11.39 -8.56
CA THR A 163 -25.08 11.33 -7.77
C THR A 163 -25.40 12.68 -7.15
N ALA A 164 -26.69 13.00 -6.98
CA ALA A 164 -27.14 14.18 -6.24
C ALA A 164 -27.50 13.85 -4.79
N THR A 165 -27.28 12.61 -4.35
CA THR A 165 -27.50 12.19 -2.96
C THR A 165 -26.23 12.38 -2.16
N ASN A 166 -26.26 13.27 -1.17
CA ASN A 166 -25.13 13.52 -0.28
C ASN A 166 -24.83 12.29 0.58
N ALA A 167 -23.56 12.15 0.94
CA ALA A 167 -23.12 11.19 1.91
C ALA A 167 -23.61 11.57 3.32
N THR A 168 -23.87 10.55 4.13
CA THR A 168 -24.23 10.69 5.55
C THR A 168 -23.12 10.24 6.49
N THR A 169 -22.01 9.75 5.93
CA THR A 169 -20.82 9.30 6.65
C THR A 169 -19.56 9.61 5.83
N ALA A 170 -18.45 9.86 6.52
CA ALA A 170 -17.17 10.16 5.90
C ALA A 170 -16.41 8.90 5.42
N VAL A 171 -16.94 7.70 5.70
CA VAL A 171 -16.33 6.41 5.38
C VAL A 171 -16.84 5.90 4.02
N PRO A 172 -16.02 5.92 2.95
CA PRO A 172 -16.43 5.40 1.65
C PRO A 172 -16.41 3.88 1.60
N ASN A 173 -16.95 3.32 0.52
CA ASN A 173 -16.94 1.88 0.19
C ASN A 173 -17.60 1.01 1.26
N ALA A 174 -18.59 1.55 1.96
CA ALA A 174 -19.38 0.84 2.97
C ALA A 174 -20.70 0.28 2.41
N GLY A 175 -20.86 0.23 1.08
CA GLY A 175 -22.07 -0.22 0.39
C GLY A 175 -23.10 0.89 0.20
N ASN A 176 -22.69 2.15 0.25
CA ASN A 176 -23.57 3.29 0.03
C ASN A 176 -23.79 3.52 -1.46
N SER A 177 -24.92 4.17 -1.80
CA SER A 177 -25.23 4.57 -3.17
C SER A 177 -24.29 5.64 -3.76
N TRP A 178 -23.47 6.27 -2.93
CA TRP A 178 -22.53 7.32 -3.31
C TRP A 178 -21.07 6.83 -3.40
N ASP A 179 -20.80 5.58 -3.03
CA ASP A 179 -19.46 4.99 -3.09
C ASP A 179 -18.91 5.05 -4.53
N GLY A 180 -17.69 5.57 -4.69
CA GLY A 180 -17.00 5.64 -5.98
C GLY A 180 -17.63 6.56 -7.04
N VAL A 181 -18.69 7.31 -6.71
CA VAL A 181 -19.33 8.28 -7.62
C VAL A 181 -19.19 9.71 -7.11
N PHE A 182 -19.04 10.67 -8.03
CA PHE A 182 -18.89 12.08 -7.69
C PHE A 182 -20.23 12.68 -7.24
N ILE A 183 -20.25 13.34 -6.08
CA ILE A 183 -21.49 13.95 -5.57
C ILE A 183 -21.64 15.36 -6.13
N THR A 184 -22.73 15.61 -6.86
CA THR A 184 -23.08 16.92 -7.41
C THR A 184 -24.16 17.58 -6.55
N GLU A 185 -23.76 18.49 -5.67
CA GLU A 185 -24.68 19.30 -4.85
C GLU A 185 -25.03 20.61 -5.58
N SER A 186 -26.29 21.05 -5.49
CA SER A 186 -26.79 22.28 -6.12
C SER A 186 -27.21 23.34 -5.10
N SER A 187 -27.16 23.03 -3.81
CA SER A 187 -27.53 23.89 -2.71
C SER A 187 -26.35 24.20 -1.77
N SER A 188 -26.26 25.45 -1.31
CA SER A 188 -25.24 25.87 -0.35
C SER A 188 -25.32 25.01 0.92
N PRO A 189 -24.20 24.48 1.44
CA PRO A 189 -22.81 24.90 1.20
C PRO A 189 -22.05 24.23 0.04
N LEU A 190 -22.73 23.47 -0.84
CA LEU A 190 -22.10 22.68 -1.91
C LEU A 190 -21.15 21.61 -1.35
N ASP A 191 -21.52 21.00 -0.22
CA ASP A 191 -20.76 19.95 0.44
C ASP A 191 -21.29 18.57 0.05
N TRP A 192 -20.39 17.60 -0.07
CA TRP A 192 -20.73 16.22 -0.39
C TRP A 192 -21.24 15.44 0.82
N LEU A 193 -20.93 15.90 2.04
CA LEU A 193 -21.21 15.24 3.30
C LEU A 193 -22.24 16.05 4.12
N THR A 194 -23.24 15.36 4.67
CA THR A 194 -24.27 15.97 5.52
C THR A 194 -24.48 15.14 6.79
N PRO A 195 -24.21 15.70 7.99
CA PRO A 195 -23.70 17.05 8.26
C PRO A 195 -22.23 17.25 7.81
N GLN A 196 -21.86 18.48 7.46
CA GLN A 196 -20.50 18.83 7.01
C GLN A 196 -19.43 18.52 8.07
N ASP A 197 -18.26 18.05 7.64
CA ASP A 197 -17.05 17.93 8.45
C ASP A 197 -15.79 18.40 7.68
N ASN A 198 -15.24 19.55 8.07
CA ASN A 198 -14.06 20.14 7.44
C ASN A 198 -12.72 19.66 8.02
N ASN A 199 -12.75 18.74 9.00
CA ASN A 199 -11.54 18.28 9.69
C ASN A 199 -10.90 17.05 9.04
N LEU A 200 -11.57 16.46 8.04
CA LEU A 200 -11.20 15.15 7.49
C LEU A 200 -9.83 15.13 6.79
N TRP A 201 -9.29 16.27 6.35
CA TRP A 201 -7.97 16.39 5.70
C TRP A 201 -6.94 17.17 6.53
N GLN A 202 -7.20 17.46 7.80
CA GLN A 202 -6.35 18.35 8.59
C GLN A 202 -5.07 17.64 9.04
N GLY A 203 -3.94 18.04 8.44
CA GLY A 203 -2.62 17.52 8.80
C GLY A 203 -2.28 16.18 8.14
N VAL A 204 -1.07 15.70 8.41
CA VAL A 204 -0.57 14.43 7.86
C VAL A 204 -1.41 13.23 8.32
N ASN A 205 -1.95 13.30 9.54
CA ASN A 205 -2.81 12.27 10.13
C ASN A 205 -4.32 12.56 9.96
N GLY A 206 -4.70 13.39 8.98
CA GLY A 206 -6.12 13.64 8.69
C GLY A 206 -6.82 12.33 8.29
N THR A 207 -8.03 12.10 8.80
CA THR A 207 -8.78 10.84 8.64
C THR A 207 -8.89 10.35 7.19
N ASN A 208 -9.09 11.28 6.25
CA ASN A 208 -9.25 11.00 4.83
C ASN A 208 -8.13 11.64 3.98
N ASN A 209 -6.99 11.98 4.57
CA ASN A 209 -5.88 12.63 3.86
C ASN A 209 -5.51 11.82 2.60
N PRO A 210 -5.70 12.36 1.38
CA PRO A 210 -5.51 11.60 0.14
C PRO A 210 -4.03 11.54 -0.31
N CYS A 211 -3.14 12.22 0.40
CA CYS A 211 -1.75 12.37 0.03
C CYS A 211 -0.90 11.14 0.41
N PRO A 212 0.24 10.94 -0.28
CA PRO A 212 1.31 10.04 0.14
C PRO A 212 1.73 10.22 1.60
N ALA A 213 2.36 9.20 2.17
CA ALA A 213 2.81 9.15 3.55
C ALA A 213 3.78 10.29 3.81
N GLY A 214 3.54 11.04 4.89
CA GLY A 214 4.31 12.25 5.22
C GLY A 214 3.83 13.53 4.54
N PHE A 215 2.97 13.46 3.52
CA PHE A 215 2.40 14.60 2.83
C PHE A 215 0.99 14.94 3.34
N ARG A 216 0.60 16.19 3.13
CA ARG A 216 -0.74 16.71 3.43
C ARG A 216 -1.06 17.85 2.46
N LEU A 217 -2.33 18.24 2.42
CA LEU A 217 -2.71 19.45 1.73
C LEU A 217 -2.10 20.70 2.39
N PRO A 218 -1.72 21.72 1.60
CA PRO A 218 -1.27 23.00 2.13
C PRO A 218 -2.40 23.68 2.91
N THR A 219 -2.04 24.39 3.98
CA THR A 219 -2.95 25.37 4.58
C THR A 219 -3.03 26.61 3.68
N GLU A 220 -4.08 27.43 3.85
CA GLU A 220 -4.24 28.67 3.08
C GLU A 220 -3.02 29.61 3.23
N THR A 221 -2.49 29.76 4.44
CA THR A 221 -1.28 30.56 4.70
C THR A 221 -0.08 30.04 3.93
N GLU A 222 0.09 28.72 3.86
CA GLU A 222 1.20 28.10 3.13
C GLU A 222 1.03 28.33 1.64
N TRP A 223 -0.16 28.09 1.10
CA TRP A 223 -0.47 28.35 -0.30
C TRP A 223 -0.22 29.81 -0.68
N ASN A 224 -0.63 30.76 0.16
CA ASN A 224 -0.38 32.19 -0.06
C ASN A 224 1.10 32.58 0.06
N THR A 225 1.92 31.78 0.75
CA THR A 225 3.38 32.00 0.82
C THR A 225 4.08 31.58 -0.47
N GLU A 226 3.53 30.61 -1.21
CA GLU A 226 4.13 30.07 -2.44
C GLU A 226 3.66 30.80 -3.72
N ARG A 227 2.75 31.77 -3.60
CA ARG A 227 2.10 32.45 -4.73
C ARG A 227 2.82 33.70 -5.23
#